data_AF-A0A316T7X8-F1
#
_entry.id   AF-A0A316T7X8-F1
#
_cell.length_a   1.000
_cell.length_b   1.000
_cell.length_c   1.000
_cell.angle_alpha   90.00
_cell.angle_beta   90.00
_cell.angle_gamma   90.00
#
_symmetry.space_group_name_H-M   'P 1'
#
loop_
_entity.id
_entity.type
_entity.pdbx_description
1 polymer ?
#
loop_
_entity_poly.entity_id
_entity_poly.type
_entity_poly.pdbx_seq_one_letter_code
_entity_poly.pdbx_strand_id
1 'polypeptide(L)'
;MASYASLTKEQLATEKANLQKQYNAFKELGVKLDMSRGKPSVEQIALSMEMLRCLTPEEILKAGNYGILDGIPAAKKFFANLLEVQPENIIVGGNSSLQLMYDTIARAMQFGIMGNQPWSKQEKVKFLCPVPGYDRHFAITELMNIEMVNIPMDENGPDMDQIEKLVNTDASVKGIWCVPKYSNP
;
A
#
# COMPACT_ATOMS: atom_id res chain seq x y z
N MET A 1 -19.33 6.66 -29.48
CA MET A 1 -20.64 6.23 -28.95
C MET A 1 -21.25 7.42 -28.23
N ALA A 2 -22.57 7.65 -28.37
CA ALA A 2 -23.25 8.65 -27.54
C ALA A 2 -23.11 8.25 -26.06
N SER A 3 -22.91 9.21 -25.17
CA SER A 3 -22.89 8.93 -23.73
C SER A 3 -24.24 8.35 -23.31
N TYR A 4 -24.27 7.36 -22.42
CA TYR A 4 -25.52 6.86 -21.86
C TYR A 4 -26.35 7.97 -21.22
N ALA A 5 -25.70 9.01 -20.70
CA ALA A 5 -26.36 10.19 -20.13
C ALA A 5 -27.13 11.03 -21.15
N SER A 6 -26.84 10.90 -22.45
CA SER A 6 -27.50 11.63 -23.54
C SER A 6 -28.61 10.85 -24.24
N LEU A 7 -28.86 9.60 -23.85
CA LEU A 7 -29.88 8.76 -24.48
C LEU A 7 -31.26 9.01 -23.89
N THR A 8 -32.27 8.93 -24.76
CA THR A 8 -33.68 8.89 -24.34
C THR A 8 -34.01 7.61 -23.60
N LYS A 9 -35.15 7.58 -22.91
CA LYS A 9 -35.62 6.41 -22.17
C LYS A 9 -35.85 5.20 -23.09
N GLU A 10 -36.38 5.42 -24.29
CA GLU A 10 -36.61 4.37 -25.29
C GLU A 10 -35.29 3.79 -25.81
N GLN A 11 -34.31 4.65 -26.05
CA GLN A 11 -32.96 4.23 -26.45
C GLN A 11 -32.27 3.43 -25.34
N LEU A 12 -32.37 3.87 -24.08
CA LEU A 12 -31.83 3.15 -22.93
C LEU A 12 -32.50 1.79 -22.72
N ALA A 13 -33.82 1.69 -22.92
CA ALA A 13 -34.55 0.43 -22.82
C ALA A 13 -34.09 -0.57 -23.90
N THR A 14 -33.88 -0.08 -25.12
CA THR A 14 -33.36 -0.89 -26.24
C THR A 14 -31.95 -1.39 -25.94
N GLU A 15 -31.08 -0.49 -25.47
CA GLU A 15 -29.70 -0.83 -25.12
C GLU A 15 -29.63 -1.83 -23.96
N LYS A 16 -30.44 -1.65 -22.91
CA LYS A 16 -30.54 -2.60 -21.80
C LYS A 16 -30.91 -4.00 -22.28
N ALA A 17 -31.86 -4.13 -23.21
CA ALA A 17 -32.25 -5.41 -23.76
C ALA A 17 -31.10 -6.08 -24.54
N ASN A 18 -30.29 -5.29 -25.26
CA ASN A 18 -29.10 -5.79 -25.96
C ASN A 18 -28.00 -6.22 -24.98
N LEU A 19 -27.69 -5.41 -23.97
CA LEU A 19 -26.71 -5.74 -22.93
C LEU A 19 -27.12 -6.98 -22.13
N GLN A 20 -28.42 -7.16 -21.86
CA GLN A 20 -28.92 -8.36 -21.19
C GLN A 20 -28.68 -9.63 -22.02
N LYS A 21 -28.83 -9.57 -23.34
CA LYS A 21 -28.50 -10.69 -24.24
C LYS A 21 -27.00 -11.01 -24.19
N GLN A 22 -26.14 -10.00 -24.23
CA GLN A 22 -24.69 -10.18 -24.12
C GLN A 22 -24.28 -10.80 -22.77
N TYR A 23 -24.86 -10.30 -21.67
CA TYR A 23 -24.64 -10.86 -20.33
C TYR A 23 -25.05 -12.34 -20.25
N ASN A 24 -26.22 -12.70 -20.78
CA ASN A 24 -26.68 -14.08 -20.79
C ASN A 24 -25.75 -14.98 -21.61
N ALA A 25 -25.27 -14.51 -22.77
CA ALA A 25 -24.29 -15.24 -23.57
C ALA A 25 -22.98 -15.47 -22.80
N PHE A 26 -22.46 -14.47 -22.08
CA PHE A 26 -21.29 -14.67 -21.21
C PHE A 26 -21.53 -15.64 -20.06
N LYS A 27 -22.71 -15.58 -19.45
CA LYS A 27 -23.11 -16.49 -18.37
C LYS A 27 -23.16 -17.94 -18.86
N GLU A 28 -23.65 -18.18 -20.08
CA GLU A 28 -23.72 -19.49 -20.71
C GLU A 28 -22.33 -20.11 -20.98
N LEU A 29 -21.28 -19.30 -21.12
CA LEU A 29 -19.91 -19.80 -21.26
C LEU A 29 -19.39 -20.51 -19.99
N GLY A 30 -20.02 -20.32 -18.84
CA GLY A 30 -19.65 -21.00 -17.59
C GLY A 30 -18.23 -20.73 -17.11
N VAL A 31 -17.64 -19.59 -17.53
CA VAL A 31 -16.25 -19.24 -17.22
C VAL A 31 -16.03 -19.03 -15.72
N LYS A 32 -14.89 -19.49 -15.21
CA LYS A 32 -14.44 -19.28 -13.83
C LYS A 32 -13.14 -18.47 -13.85
N LEU A 33 -13.28 -17.15 -13.87
CA LEU A 33 -12.15 -16.22 -13.90
C LEU A 33 -12.04 -15.48 -12.56
N ASP A 34 -10.80 -15.16 -12.19
CA ASP A 34 -10.48 -14.41 -10.97
C ASP A 34 -9.49 -13.29 -11.30
N MET A 35 -10.00 -12.04 -11.25
CA MET A 35 -9.25 -10.81 -11.50
C MET A 35 -8.83 -10.10 -10.20
N SER A 36 -8.98 -10.74 -9.03
CA SER A 36 -8.72 -10.11 -7.72
C SER A 36 -7.26 -10.20 -7.26
N ARG A 37 -6.43 -10.99 -7.96
CA ARG A 37 -5.11 -11.38 -7.47
C ARG A 37 -4.02 -10.40 -7.92
N GLY A 38 -3.77 -9.38 -7.09
CA GLY A 38 -2.62 -8.47 -7.23
C GLY A 38 -1.29 -9.11 -6.84
N LYS A 39 -0.94 -10.25 -7.46
CA LYS A 39 0.31 -10.99 -7.19
C LYS A 39 1.01 -11.38 -8.50
N PRO A 40 2.34 -11.57 -8.49
CA PRO A 40 3.07 -11.96 -9.68
C PRO A 40 2.57 -13.29 -10.28
N SER A 41 2.66 -13.41 -11.61
CA SER A 41 2.39 -14.66 -12.32
C SER A 41 3.50 -15.69 -12.07
N VAL A 42 3.26 -16.94 -12.49
CA VAL A 42 4.27 -18.02 -12.38
C VAL A 42 5.53 -17.67 -13.17
N GLU A 43 5.35 -17.10 -14.36
CA GLU A 43 6.44 -16.68 -15.25
C GLU A 43 7.28 -15.56 -14.61
N GLN A 44 6.64 -14.61 -13.93
CA GLN A 44 7.36 -13.55 -13.21
C GLN A 44 8.15 -14.11 -12.02
N ILE A 45 7.57 -15.06 -11.28
CA ILE A 45 8.26 -15.73 -10.17
C ILE A 45 9.46 -16.55 -10.70
N ALA A 46 9.32 -17.20 -11.85
CA ALA A 46 10.36 -18.02 -12.47
C ALA A 46 11.67 -17.26 -12.73
N LEU A 47 11.59 -15.94 -13.00
CA LEU A 47 12.77 -15.08 -13.19
C LEU A 47 13.72 -15.05 -11.99
N SER A 48 13.22 -15.37 -10.78
CA SER A 48 13.98 -15.29 -9.53
C SER A 48 14.44 -16.65 -8.99
N MET A 49 14.20 -17.76 -9.70
CA MET A 49 14.49 -19.11 -9.18
C MET A 49 15.97 -19.36 -8.87
N GLU A 50 16.88 -18.76 -9.64
CA GLU A 50 18.33 -18.91 -9.39
C GLU A 50 18.78 -18.26 -8.08
N MET A 51 18.00 -17.33 -7.51
CA MET A 51 18.28 -16.77 -6.18
C MET A 51 18.22 -17.83 -5.07
N LEU A 52 17.56 -18.97 -5.30
CA LEU A 52 17.55 -20.09 -4.35
C LEU A 52 18.89 -20.83 -4.28
N ARG A 53 19.81 -20.58 -5.23
CA ARG A 53 21.06 -21.33 -5.41
C ARG A 53 22.29 -20.45 -5.48
N CYS A 54 22.14 -19.13 -5.37
CA CYS A 54 23.22 -18.17 -5.63
C CYS A 54 24.17 -17.96 -4.45
N LEU A 55 23.87 -18.50 -3.26
CA LEU A 55 24.70 -18.35 -2.07
C LEU A 55 25.62 -19.54 -1.86
N THR A 56 26.87 -19.25 -1.55
CA THR A 56 27.85 -20.25 -1.11
C THR A 56 27.71 -20.54 0.39
N PRO A 57 28.10 -21.74 0.86
CA PRO A 57 28.12 -22.04 2.29
C PRO A 57 28.93 -21.04 3.13
N GLU A 58 30.02 -20.50 2.58
CA GLU A 58 30.89 -19.53 3.26
C GLU A 58 30.18 -18.18 3.48
N GLU A 59 29.43 -17.70 2.48
CA GLU A 59 28.61 -16.49 2.61
C GLU A 59 27.51 -16.65 3.65
N ILE A 60 26.88 -17.82 3.69
CA ILE A 60 25.84 -18.15 4.68
C ILE A 60 26.44 -18.16 6.09
N LEU A 61 27.58 -18.82 6.30
CA LEU A 61 28.24 -18.89 7.61
C LEU A 61 28.68 -17.51 8.11
N LYS A 62 29.16 -16.65 7.20
CA LYS A 62 29.56 -15.27 7.54
C LYS A 62 28.37 -14.40 7.96
N ALA A 63 27.19 -14.63 7.39
CA ALA A 63 25.97 -13.91 7.72
C ALA A 63 25.16 -14.56 8.88
N GLY A 64 25.43 -15.83 9.19
CA GLY A 64 24.54 -16.71 9.96
C GLY A 64 24.61 -16.63 11.48
N ASN A 65 25.11 -15.53 12.06
CA ASN A 65 25.17 -15.38 13.52
C ASN A 65 24.61 -14.02 13.99
N TYR A 66 24.27 -13.91 15.28
CA TYR A 66 23.65 -12.72 15.84
C TYR A 66 24.47 -11.44 15.61
N GLY A 67 23.77 -10.35 15.32
CA GLY A 67 24.34 -9.02 15.10
C GLY A 67 23.55 -8.26 14.04
N ILE A 68 23.91 -6.99 13.83
CA ILE A 68 23.43 -6.14 12.73
C ILE A 68 21.89 -5.97 12.71
N LEU A 69 21.38 -5.08 13.55
CA LEU A 69 19.95 -4.86 13.75
C LEU A 69 19.25 -4.14 12.57
N ASP A 70 20.01 -3.43 11.74
CA ASP A 70 19.51 -2.57 10.66
C ASP A 70 19.76 -3.14 9.26
N GLY A 71 20.26 -4.37 9.17
CA GLY A 71 20.45 -5.11 7.93
C GLY A 71 21.88 -5.14 7.39
N ILE A 72 22.18 -6.12 6.55
CA ILE A 72 23.54 -6.34 6.05
C ILE A 72 24.03 -5.16 5.16
N PRO A 73 25.30 -4.71 5.30
CA PRO A 73 25.80 -3.54 4.56
C PRO A 73 25.65 -3.62 3.04
N ALA A 74 25.81 -4.81 2.45
CA ALA A 74 25.66 -5.01 1.01
C ALA A 74 24.23 -4.72 0.52
N ALA A 75 23.21 -5.18 1.26
CA ALA A 75 21.81 -4.90 0.92
C ALA A 75 21.48 -3.41 1.12
N LYS A 76 21.95 -2.81 2.22
CA LYS A 76 21.78 -1.36 2.47
C LYS A 76 22.34 -0.54 1.31
N LYS A 77 23.56 -0.84 0.85
CA LYS A 77 24.19 -0.17 -0.30
C LYS A 77 23.40 -0.36 -1.60
N PHE A 78 22.92 -1.57 -1.87
CA PHE A 78 22.13 -1.86 -3.07
C PHE A 78 20.84 -1.02 -3.12
N PHE A 79 20.05 -1.03 -2.04
CA PHE A 79 18.80 -0.27 -1.98
C PHE A 79 19.02 1.25 -1.88
N ALA A 80 20.09 1.69 -1.22
CA ALA A 80 20.47 3.10 -1.18
C ALA A 80 20.72 3.66 -2.58
N ASN A 81 21.42 2.91 -3.44
CA ASN A 81 21.61 3.29 -4.84
C ASN A 81 20.30 3.31 -5.63
N LEU A 82 19.41 2.34 -5.41
CA LEU A 82 18.12 2.26 -6.10
C LEU A 82 17.16 3.40 -5.70
N LEU A 83 17.21 3.83 -4.44
CA LEU A 83 16.35 4.85 -3.85
C LEU A 83 17.00 6.25 -3.84
N GLU A 84 18.24 6.38 -4.31
CA GLU A 84 19.00 7.62 -4.36
C GLU A 84 19.18 8.29 -2.97
N VAL A 85 19.47 7.48 -1.95
CA VAL A 85 19.74 7.93 -0.56
C VAL A 85 21.08 7.41 -0.05
N GLN A 86 21.47 7.82 1.17
CA GLN A 86 22.67 7.30 1.82
C GLN A 86 22.41 5.93 2.48
N PRO A 87 23.37 4.99 2.48
CA PRO A 87 23.23 3.67 3.11
C PRO A 87 22.84 3.72 4.59
N GLU A 88 23.24 4.76 5.32
CA GLU A 88 22.96 4.95 6.74
C GLU A 88 21.46 5.22 7.00
N ASN A 89 20.72 5.67 5.98
CA ASN A 89 19.28 5.95 6.05
C ASN A 89 18.41 4.74 5.66
N ILE A 90 19.02 3.60 5.29
CA ILE A 90 18.29 2.38 4.94
C ILE A 90 18.27 1.45 6.15
N ILE A 91 17.11 0.82 6.39
CA ILE A 91 16.97 -0.33 7.29
C ILE A 91 16.45 -1.50 6.43
N VAL A 92 17.10 -2.65 6.50
CA VAL A 92 16.63 -3.87 5.82
C VAL A 92 16.04 -4.83 6.85
N GLY A 93 14.72 -5.00 6.80
CA GLY A 93 13.97 -5.89 7.69
C GLY A 93 13.78 -7.30 7.13
N GLY A 94 12.71 -7.97 7.59
CA GLY A 94 12.30 -9.28 7.08
C GLY A 94 11.65 -9.23 5.69
N ASN A 95 10.84 -10.23 5.37
CA ASN A 95 10.22 -10.40 4.06
C ASN A 95 8.94 -9.57 3.82
N SER A 96 8.59 -8.66 4.74
CA SER A 96 7.34 -7.89 4.69
C SER A 96 7.55 -6.45 5.12
N SER A 97 7.39 -5.51 4.18
CA SER A 97 7.36 -4.07 4.50
C SER A 97 6.11 -3.69 5.31
N LEU A 98 4.98 -4.39 5.09
CA LEU A 98 3.74 -4.16 5.84
C LEU A 98 3.94 -4.44 7.35
N GLN A 99 4.79 -5.41 7.70
CA GLN A 99 5.14 -5.67 9.10
C GLN A 99 5.91 -4.48 9.70
N LEU A 100 6.87 -3.90 8.96
CA LEU A 100 7.61 -2.72 9.43
C LEU A 100 6.68 -1.51 9.61
N MET A 101 5.71 -1.32 8.71
CA MET A 101 4.69 -0.28 8.84
C MET A 101 3.81 -0.51 10.07
N TYR A 102 3.31 -1.73 10.26
CA TYR A 102 2.52 -2.11 11.43
C TYR A 102 3.28 -1.86 12.73
N ASP A 103 4.52 -2.35 12.83
CA ASP A 103 5.35 -2.20 14.03
C ASP A 103 5.65 -0.72 14.32
N THR A 104 5.81 0.10 13.28
CA THR A 104 5.99 1.56 13.45
C THR A 104 4.77 2.21 14.11
N ILE A 105 3.57 1.89 13.62
CA ILE A 105 2.32 2.40 14.20
C ILE A 105 2.09 1.84 15.60
N ALA A 106 2.31 0.54 15.82
CA ALA A 106 2.16 -0.11 17.12
C ALA A 106 3.10 0.52 18.17
N ARG A 107 4.35 0.83 17.79
CA ARG A 107 5.30 1.53 18.67
C ARG A 107 4.88 2.96 18.95
N ALA A 108 4.32 3.68 17.97
CA ALA A 108 3.77 5.01 18.19
C ALA A 108 2.58 4.99 19.17
N MET A 109 1.71 3.97 19.06
CA MET A 109 0.63 3.72 20.01
C MET A 109 1.14 3.43 21.43
N GLN A 110 2.15 2.58 21.58
CA GLN A 110 2.63 2.12 22.88
C GLN A 110 3.59 3.10 23.57
N PHE A 111 4.51 3.68 22.81
CA PHE A 111 5.66 4.43 23.34
C PHE A 111 5.69 5.89 22.90
N GLY A 112 4.89 6.27 21.90
CA GLY A 112 4.98 7.57 21.25
C GLY A 112 6.19 7.66 20.32
N ILE A 113 6.35 8.83 19.71
CA ILE A 113 7.42 9.12 18.76
C ILE A 113 8.30 10.23 19.33
N MET A 114 9.63 10.04 19.31
CA MET A 114 10.61 11.05 19.76
C MET A 114 10.36 11.60 21.18
N GLY A 115 9.93 10.74 22.11
CA GLY A 115 9.69 11.12 23.50
C GLY A 115 8.35 11.83 23.76
N ASN A 116 7.52 12.01 22.72
CA ASN A 116 6.16 12.51 22.89
C ASN A 116 5.26 11.47 23.56
N GLN A 117 4.13 11.94 24.08
CA GLN A 117 3.12 11.09 24.69
C GLN A 117 2.67 9.96 23.73
N PRO A 118 2.61 8.70 24.19
CA PRO A 118 2.06 7.58 23.43
C PRO A 118 0.68 7.90 22.85
N TRP A 119 0.44 7.54 21.60
CA TRP A 119 -0.84 7.85 20.93
C TRP A 119 -2.03 7.19 21.63
N SER A 120 -1.84 6.02 22.26
CA SER A 120 -2.88 5.36 23.07
C SER A 120 -3.34 6.14 24.30
N LYS A 121 -2.58 7.16 24.72
CA LYS A 121 -2.93 8.04 25.84
C LYS A 121 -3.50 9.38 25.39
N GLN A 122 -3.65 9.60 24.08
CA GLN A 122 -4.27 10.79 23.52
C GLN A 122 -5.76 10.54 23.38
N GLU A 123 -6.58 11.58 23.54
CA GLU A 123 -8.03 11.47 23.39
C GLU A 123 -8.43 11.02 21.97
N LYS A 124 -7.69 11.48 20.97
CA LYS A 124 -7.96 11.22 19.57
C LYS A 124 -6.68 11.19 18.74
N VAL A 125 -6.65 10.28 17.77
CA VAL A 125 -5.58 10.12 16.79
C VAL A 125 -6.22 9.96 15.43
N LYS A 126 -5.75 10.75 14.45
CA LYS A 126 -6.21 10.73 13.07
C LYS A 126 -5.09 10.41 12.10
N PHE A 127 -5.43 9.67 11.05
CA PHE A 127 -4.58 9.44 9.89
C PHE A 127 -5.25 9.95 8.63
N LEU A 128 -4.49 10.64 7.80
CA LEU A 128 -4.93 11.06 6.48
C LEU A 128 -4.77 9.88 5.50
N CYS A 129 -5.82 9.62 4.72
CA CYS A 129 -5.91 8.46 3.83
C CYS A 129 -6.28 8.93 2.42
N PRO A 130 -5.30 9.12 1.51
CA PRO A 130 -5.58 9.28 0.09
C PRO A 130 -6.43 8.12 -0.45
N VAL A 131 -7.50 8.45 -1.17
CA VAL A 131 -8.45 7.49 -1.73
C VAL A 131 -8.72 7.74 -3.23
N PRO A 132 -8.87 6.69 -4.07
CA PRO A 132 -8.70 5.25 -3.78
C PRO A 132 -7.28 4.89 -3.30
N GLY A 133 -7.12 3.79 -2.58
CA GLY A 133 -5.87 3.49 -1.90
C GLY A 133 -5.81 2.10 -1.26
N TYR A 134 -4.64 1.76 -0.74
CA TYR A 134 -4.31 0.40 -0.33
C TYR A 134 -5.05 -0.07 0.94
N ASP A 135 -5.95 -1.05 0.76
CA ASP A 135 -6.74 -1.69 1.82
C ASP A 135 -5.94 -2.10 3.07
N ARG A 136 -4.73 -2.67 2.91
CA ARG A 136 -3.91 -3.11 4.04
C ARG A 136 -3.32 -1.98 4.87
N HIS A 137 -3.12 -0.79 4.29
CA HIS A 137 -2.78 0.39 5.09
C HIS A 137 -3.95 0.77 5.99
N PHE A 138 -5.15 0.81 5.43
CA PHE A 138 -6.37 1.17 6.16
C PHE A 138 -6.68 0.18 7.27
N ALA A 139 -6.47 -1.12 7.02
CA ALA A 139 -6.66 -2.17 8.03
C ALA A 139 -5.76 -2.00 9.26
N ILE A 140 -4.52 -1.48 9.10
CA ILE A 140 -3.63 -1.22 10.24
C ILE A 140 -4.21 -0.12 11.14
N THR A 141 -4.65 0.99 10.54
CA THR A 141 -5.22 2.12 11.28
C THR A 141 -6.58 1.78 11.89
N GLU A 142 -7.42 1.03 11.16
CA GLU A 142 -8.70 0.52 11.67
C GLU A 142 -8.50 -0.37 12.90
N LEU A 143 -7.57 -1.34 12.83
CA LEU A 143 -7.27 -2.25 13.94
C LEU A 143 -6.83 -1.52 15.21
N MET A 144 -6.15 -0.37 15.06
CA MET A 144 -5.66 0.47 16.16
C MET A 144 -6.68 1.52 16.61
N ASN A 145 -7.91 1.50 16.05
CA ASN A 145 -8.96 2.49 16.30
C ASN A 145 -8.49 3.94 16.03
N ILE A 146 -7.67 4.13 15.00
CA ILE A 146 -7.24 5.45 14.52
C ILE A 146 -8.30 5.96 13.53
N GLU A 147 -8.80 7.17 13.76
CA GLU A 147 -9.77 7.78 12.86
C GLU A 147 -9.13 8.09 11.51
N MET A 148 -9.71 7.57 10.43
CA MET A 148 -9.23 7.79 9.07
C MET A 148 -9.99 8.96 8.41
N VAL A 149 -9.25 9.90 7.85
CA VAL A 149 -9.78 11.04 7.11
C VAL A 149 -9.44 10.88 5.63
N ASN A 150 -10.47 10.71 4.79
CA ASN A 150 -10.27 10.56 3.36
C ASN A 150 -9.73 11.85 2.74
N ILE A 151 -8.69 11.69 1.93
CA ILE A 151 -8.11 12.75 1.09
C ILE A 151 -8.34 12.37 -0.38
N PRO A 152 -8.99 13.23 -1.18
CA PRO A 152 -9.11 13.01 -2.63
C PRO A 152 -7.74 12.86 -3.27
N MET A 153 -7.65 11.98 -4.27
CA MET A 153 -6.44 11.78 -5.06
C MET A 153 -6.77 11.95 -6.54
N ASP A 154 -5.90 12.64 -7.27
CA ASP A 154 -5.94 12.74 -8.72
C ASP A 154 -4.62 12.28 -9.36
N GLU A 155 -4.44 12.55 -10.66
CA GLU A 155 -3.24 12.19 -11.42
C GLU A 155 -1.95 12.89 -10.94
N ASN A 156 -2.09 13.99 -10.20
CA ASN A 156 -0.98 14.76 -9.63
C ASN A 156 -0.68 14.38 -8.17
N GLY A 157 -1.53 13.58 -7.54
CA GLY A 157 -1.34 13.08 -6.17
C GLY A 157 -2.52 13.42 -5.25
N PRO A 158 -2.31 13.37 -3.91
CA PRO A 158 -3.35 13.72 -2.96
C PRO A 158 -3.62 15.23 -2.92
N ASP A 159 -4.84 15.63 -2.57
CA ASP A 159 -5.23 17.03 -2.36
C ASP A 159 -4.38 17.68 -1.25
N MET A 160 -3.35 18.42 -1.67
CA MET A 160 -2.40 19.06 -0.78
C MET A 160 -3.01 20.23 -0.01
N ASP A 161 -3.95 20.99 -0.59
CA ASP A 161 -4.62 22.09 0.10
C ASP A 161 -5.41 21.57 1.31
N GLN A 162 -6.09 20.43 1.14
CA GLN A 162 -6.79 19.77 2.24
C GLN A 162 -5.82 19.22 3.29
N ILE A 163 -4.72 18.57 2.86
CA ILE A 163 -3.70 18.05 3.78
C ILE A 163 -3.12 19.18 4.64
N GLU A 164 -2.63 20.25 4.00
CA GLU A 164 -2.02 21.41 4.66
C GLU A 164 -2.97 22.04 5.66
N LYS A 165 -4.24 22.21 5.29
CA LYS A 165 -5.27 22.72 6.21
C LYS A 165 -5.42 21.81 7.43
N LEU A 166 -5.54 20.50 7.24
CA LEU A 166 -5.78 19.55 8.33
C LEU A 166 -4.60 19.47 9.29
N VAL A 167 -3.36 19.34 8.79
CA VAL A 167 -2.17 19.23 9.65
C VAL A 167 -1.90 20.50 10.46
N ASN A 168 -2.29 21.67 9.95
CA ASN A 168 -2.12 22.94 10.66
C ASN A 168 -3.24 23.24 11.67
N THR A 169 -4.44 22.68 11.48
CA THR A 169 -5.62 23.02 12.30
C THR A 169 -6.05 21.92 13.25
N ASP A 170 -5.54 20.70 13.09
CA ASP A 170 -5.93 19.55 13.89
C ASP A 170 -4.71 18.79 14.44
N ALA A 171 -4.38 19.08 15.70
CA ALA A 171 -3.27 18.44 16.40
C ALA A 171 -3.45 16.93 16.62
N SER A 172 -4.65 16.38 16.40
CA SER A 172 -4.90 14.93 16.44
C SER A 172 -4.42 14.21 15.18
N VAL A 173 -4.13 14.92 14.08
CA VAL A 173 -3.53 14.33 12.88
C VAL A 173 -2.09 13.93 13.16
N LYS A 174 -1.79 12.62 13.08
CA LYS A 174 -0.48 12.06 13.42
C LYS A 174 0.26 11.41 12.27
N GLY A 175 -0.40 11.21 11.13
CA GLY A 175 0.23 10.61 9.97
C GLY A 175 -0.64 10.63 8.73
N ILE A 176 -0.03 10.16 7.64
CA ILE A 176 -0.65 10.01 6.33
C ILE A 176 -0.14 8.73 5.69
N TRP A 177 -1.01 7.98 5.02
CA TRP A 177 -0.62 6.87 4.15
C TRP A 177 -0.33 7.38 2.74
N CYS A 178 0.75 6.90 2.12
CA CYS A 178 1.06 7.23 0.73
C CYS A 178 1.61 6.00 -0.01
N VAL A 179 1.16 5.79 -1.25
CA VAL A 179 1.86 4.97 -2.25
C VAL A 179 2.30 5.93 -3.37
N PRO A 180 3.48 6.57 -3.22
CA PRO A 180 3.81 7.78 -3.98
C PRO A 180 4.21 7.53 -5.44
N LYS A 181 4.42 6.27 -5.82
CA LYS A 181 4.81 5.87 -7.18
C LYS A 181 3.99 4.67 -7.59
N TYR A 182 3.27 4.80 -8.71
CA TYR A 182 2.34 3.78 -9.21
C TYR A 182 1.34 3.33 -8.13
N SER A 183 0.50 4.26 -7.67
CA SER A 183 -0.41 4.06 -6.54
C SER A 183 -1.23 2.77 -6.68
N ASN A 184 -1.37 2.05 -5.57
CA ASN A 184 -2.19 0.85 -5.47
C ASN A 184 -3.65 1.28 -5.16
N PRO A 185 -4.63 0.90 -5.98
CA PRO A 185 -6.02 1.35 -5.82
C PRO A 185 -6.71 0.82 -4.55
#